data_AF-A0A183EUF4-F1
#
_entry.id   AF-A0A183EUF4-F1
#
_cell.length_a   1.000
_cell.length_b   1.000
_cell.length_c   1.000
_cell.angle_alpha   90.00
_cell.angle_beta   90.00
_cell.angle_gamma   90.00
#
_symmetry.space_group_name_H-M   'P 1'
#
loop_
_entity.id
_entity.type
_entity.pdbx_description
1 polymer ?
#
loop_
_entity_poly.entity_id
_entity_poly.type
_entity_poly.pdbx_seq_one_letter_code
_entity_poly.pdbx_strand_id
1 'polypeptide(L)'
;MMLYQGDTGLAAERYLIAVSERSVARVPIAHCDRFSSCAECVALRDPHCAWDLETKRCVLLNDLDGTYEQDISTGWAQGCVSTHSALQQLFFDAAPASSEHDRLQGIFKFEHLNEERQPH
;
A
#
# COMPACT_ATOMS: atom_id res chain seq x y z
N MET A 1 -5.81 -21.97 13.96
CA MET A 1 -6.43 -21.64 12.66
C MET A 1 -7.65 -20.79 12.96
N MET A 2 -7.56 -19.48 12.75
CA MET A 2 -8.64 -18.55 13.04
C MET A 2 -9.40 -18.33 11.73
N LEU A 3 -10.64 -18.83 11.66
CA LEU A 3 -11.51 -18.64 10.51
C LEU A 3 -12.31 -17.35 10.76
N TYR A 4 -11.97 -16.29 10.04
CA TYR A 4 -12.78 -15.07 10.02
C TYR A 4 -13.80 -15.20 8.90
N GLN A 5 -15.07 -15.22 9.26
CA GLN A 5 -16.18 -15.26 8.33
C GLN A 5 -16.47 -13.82 7.88
N GLY A 6 -16.10 -13.49 6.64
CA GLY A 6 -16.41 -12.21 6.00
C GLY A 6 -17.85 -12.20 5.49
N ASP A 7 -18.63 -11.19 5.90
CA ASP A 7 -19.99 -10.96 5.41
C ASP A 7 -19.95 -10.40 3.98
N THR A 8 -20.59 -11.10 3.03
CA THR A 8 -20.65 -10.79 1.60
C THR A 8 -21.79 -9.81 1.28
N GLY A 9 -21.87 -8.72 2.04
CA GLY A 9 -22.95 -7.74 1.96
C GLY A 9 -22.44 -6.33 1.71
N LEU A 10 -22.35 -5.95 0.43
CA LEU A 10 -21.84 -4.67 -0.08
C LEU A 10 -20.32 -4.53 0.15
N ALA A 11 -19.60 -3.94 -0.80
CA ALA A 11 -18.20 -3.54 -0.62
C ALA A 11 -18.13 -2.51 0.51
N ALA A 12 -18.12 -2.99 1.75
CA ALA A 12 -18.13 -2.15 2.92
C ALA A 12 -16.80 -1.42 2.93
N GLU A 13 -16.84 -0.11 2.69
CA GLU A 13 -15.66 0.73 2.91
C GLU A 13 -15.27 0.57 4.38
N ARG A 14 -14.13 -0.09 4.60
CA ARG A 14 -13.60 -0.36 5.94
C ARG A 14 -12.73 0.81 6.35
N TYR A 15 -12.91 1.25 7.59
CA TYR A 15 -12.16 2.37 8.16
C TYR A 15 -11.61 2.02 9.54
N LEU A 16 -10.40 2.50 9.80
CA LEU A 16 -9.88 2.62 11.15
C LEU A 16 -10.46 3.90 11.77
N ILE A 17 -11.07 3.76 12.95
CA ILE A 17 -11.56 4.91 13.72
C ILE A 17 -10.49 5.29 14.75
N ALA A 18 -9.91 6.47 14.60
CA ALA A 18 -8.95 7.04 15.54
C ALA A 18 -9.66 8.07 16.41
N VAL A 19 -9.63 7.88 17.73
CA VAL A 19 -10.33 8.73 18.70
C VAL A 19 -9.32 9.42 19.60
N SER A 20 -9.52 10.71 19.83
CA SER A 20 -8.80 11.53 20.81
C SER A 20 -9.77 12.34 21.67
N GLU A 21 -9.27 13.05 22.68
CA GLU A 21 -10.10 13.93 23.50
C GLU A 21 -10.77 15.06 22.71
N ARG A 22 -10.16 15.50 21.60
CA ARG A 22 -10.60 16.67 20.83
C ARG A 22 -11.22 16.31 19.48
N SER A 23 -11.01 15.10 18.99
CA SER A 23 -11.42 14.73 17.63
C SER A 23 -11.60 13.23 17.45
N VAL A 24 -12.42 12.89 16.45
CA VAL A 24 -12.56 11.54 15.90
C VAL A 24 -12.24 11.63 14.42
N ALA A 25 -11.36 10.76 13.93
CA ALA A 25 -10.99 10.65 12.53
C ALA A 25 -11.32 9.26 11.98
N ARG A 26 -11.79 9.23 10.74
CA ARG A 26 -11.96 8.00 9.95
C ARG A 26 -10.82 7.90 8.96
N VAL A 27 -10.03 6.84 9.05
CA VAL A 27 -8.87 6.60 8.20
C VAL A 27 -9.17 5.37 7.33
N PRO A 28 -9.11 5.48 5.99
CA PRO A 28 -9.21 4.31 5.11
C PRO A 28 -8.17 3.25 5.51
N ILE A 29 -8.56 1.98 5.55
CA ILE A 29 -7.65 0.91 5.99
C ILE A 29 -6.49 0.67 5.04
N ALA A 30 -6.64 1.02 3.75
CA ALA A 30 -5.59 0.92 2.75
C ALA A 30 -5.82 1.95 1.63
N HIS A 31 -4.75 2.26 0.89
CA HIS A 31 -4.75 3.20 -0.23
C HIS A 31 -4.17 2.54 -1.48
N CYS A 32 -4.84 1.49 -1.96
CA CYS A 32 -4.34 0.65 -3.06
C CYS A 32 -4.29 1.38 -4.41
N ASP A 33 -5.23 2.31 -4.67
CA ASP A 33 -5.38 3.02 -5.95
C ASP A 33 -4.18 3.91 -6.35
N ARG A 34 -3.20 4.07 -5.46
CA ARG A 34 -1.99 4.86 -5.74
C ARG A 34 -0.98 4.12 -6.64
N PHE A 35 -1.11 2.81 -6.80
CA PHE A 35 -0.14 1.97 -7.51
C PHE A 35 -0.70 1.53 -8.86
N SER A 36 0.07 1.78 -9.92
CA SER A 36 -0.41 1.72 -11.30
C SER A 36 0.10 0.51 -12.07
N SER A 37 1.05 -0.24 -11.50
CA SER A 37 1.56 -1.48 -12.09
C SER A 37 1.41 -2.67 -11.15
N CYS A 38 1.32 -3.87 -11.73
CA CYS A 38 1.21 -5.11 -10.98
C CYS A 38 2.38 -5.31 -10.01
N ALA A 39 3.61 -5.05 -10.46
CA ALA A 39 4.79 -5.19 -9.62
C ALA A 39 4.79 -4.22 -8.43
N GLU A 40 4.39 -2.96 -8.64
CA GLU A 40 4.26 -1.98 -7.55
C GLU A 40 3.18 -2.39 -6.55
N CYS A 41 2.04 -2.92 -7.02
CA CYS A 41 0.96 -3.36 -6.16
C CYS A 41 1.38 -4.53 -5.25
N VAL A 42 2.05 -5.55 -5.83
CA VAL A 42 2.52 -6.72 -5.08
C VAL A 42 3.64 -6.35 -4.11
N ALA A 43 4.52 -5.41 -4.48
CA ALA A 43 5.61 -4.94 -3.63
C ALA A 43 5.13 -4.24 -2.34
N LEU A 44 3.86 -3.80 -2.27
CA LEU A 44 3.28 -3.24 -1.04
C LEU A 44 3.23 -4.25 0.09
N ARG A 45 3.06 -5.53 -0.25
CA ARG A 45 2.86 -6.61 0.72
C ARG A 45 1.74 -6.30 1.73
N ASP A 46 0.78 -5.47 1.32
CA ASP A 46 -0.37 -5.07 2.11
C ASP A 46 -1.46 -6.13 1.94
N PRO A 47 -1.90 -6.82 3.02
CA PRO A 47 -2.95 -7.83 2.95
C PRO A 47 -4.28 -7.32 2.38
N HIS A 48 -4.52 -6.01 2.43
CA HIS A 48 -5.73 -5.39 1.92
C HIS A 48 -5.65 -5.01 0.44
N CYS A 49 -4.45 -4.99 -0.17
CA CYS A 49 -4.27 -4.62 -1.57
C CYS A 49 -3.88 -5.81 -2.43
N ALA A 50 -4.52 -5.94 -3.59
CA ALA A 50 -4.14 -6.95 -4.57
C ALA A 50 -4.28 -6.39 -5.99
N TRP A 51 -3.51 -6.95 -6.92
CA TRP A 51 -3.61 -6.58 -8.32
C TRP A 51 -4.73 -7.37 -8.99
N ASP A 52 -5.74 -6.67 -9.48
CA ASP A 52 -6.83 -7.28 -10.25
C ASP A 52 -6.38 -7.52 -11.69
N LEU A 53 -6.40 -8.80 -12.10
CA LEU A 53 -5.97 -9.21 -13.43
C LEU A 53 -6.97 -8.84 -14.53
N GLU A 54 -8.24 -8.62 -14.21
CA GLU A 54 -9.28 -8.21 -15.15
C GLU A 54 -9.22 -6.69 -15.36
N THR A 55 -9.31 -5.92 -14.27
CA THR A 55 -9.36 -4.45 -14.36
C THR A 55 -8.00 -3.78 -14.52
N LYS A 56 -6.89 -4.54 -14.36
CA LYS A 56 -5.51 -4.05 -14.44
C LYS A 56 -5.24 -2.88 -13.48
N ARG A 57 -5.70 -3.02 -12.24
CA ARG A 57 -5.55 -2.02 -11.19
C ARG A 57 -5.17 -2.67 -9.87
N CYS A 58 -4.46 -1.91 -9.04
CA CYS A 58 -4.29 -2.27 -7.64
C CYS A 58 -5.55 -1.86 -6.88
N VAL A 59 -6.28 -2.82 -6.31
CA VAL A 59 -7.59 -2.59 -5.69
C VAL A 59 -7.60 -3.06 -4.24
N LEU A 60 -8.51 -2.49 -3.46
CA LEU A 60 -8.83 -2.98 -2.13
C LEU A 60 -9.56 -4.32 -2.24
N LEU A 61 -9.00 -5.37 -1.61
CA LEU A 61 -9.57 -6.71 -1.63
C LEU A 61 -10.83 -6.76 -0.74
N ASN A 62 -11.98 -6.57 -1.38
CA ASN A 62 -13.29 -6.57 -0.73
C ASN A 62 -14.18 -7.74 -1.20
N ASP A 63 -13.86 -8.32 -2.35
CA ASP A 63 -14.56 -9.46 -2.93
C ASP A 63 -13.54 -10.56 -3.22
N LEU A 64 -13.96 -11.82 -3.06
CA LEU A 64 -13.15 -12.99 -3.37
C LEU A 64 -13.52 -13.58 -4.75
N ASP A 65 -14.54 -13.04 -5.43
CA ASP A 65 -15.03 -13.52 -6.73
C ASP A 65 -14.20 -12.99 -7.94
N GLY A 66 -12.90 -12.77 -7.75
CA GLY A 66 -11.99 -12.24 -8.78
C GLY A 66 -10.66 -12.98 -8.87
N THR A 67 -9.88 -12.70 -9.92
CA THR A 67 -8.51 -13.23 -10.06
C THR A 67 -7.51 -12.15 -9.69
N TYR A 68 -6.83 -12.35 -8.56
CA TYR A 68 -5.94 -11.37 -7.97
C TYR A 68 -4.51 -11.90 -7.86
N GLU A 69 -3.53 -11.04 -8.12
CA GLU A 69 -2.12 -11.29 -7.82
C GLU A 69 -1.73 -10.56 -6.53
N GLN A 70 -1.22 -11.31 -5.56
CA GLN A 70 -0.77 -10.78 -4.27
C GLN A 70 0.30 -11.72 -3.68
N ASP A 71 1.36 -11.14 -3.14
CA ASP A 71 2.32 -11.85 -2.29
C ASP A 71 2.69 -10.98 -1.09
N ILE A 72 2.06 -11.25 0.05
CA ILE A 72 2.29 -10.55 1.32
C ILE A 72 3.65 -10.97 1.92
N SER A 73 4.10 -12.18 1.62
CA SER A 73 5.22 -12.82 2.31
C SER A 73 6.58 -12.38 1.75
N THR A 74 6.71 -12.22 0.44
CA THR A 74 7.96 -11.78 -0.18
C THR A 74 7.81 -10.57 -1.08
N GLY A 75 6.59 -10.27 -1.53
CA GLY A 75 6.34 -9.22 -2.52
C GLY A 75 6.80 -9.63 -3.92
N TRP A 76 6.89 -10.93 -4.21
CA TRP A 76 7.36 -11.42 -5.49
C TRP A 76 6.27 -11.37 -6.55
N ALA A 77 6.43 -10.42 -7.47
CA ALA A 77 5.55 -10.17 -8.60
C ALA A 77 5.77 -11.12 -9.80
N GLN A 78 6.00 -12.42 -9.61
CA GLN A 78 6.23 -13.35 -10.74
C GLN A 78 4.97 -13.58 -11.59
N GLY A 79 3.79 -13.63 -10.95
CA GLY A 79 2.51 -13.82 -11.64
C GLY A 79 2.01 -12.58 -12.36
N CYS A 80 2.69 -11.44 -12.17
CA CYS A 80 2.52 -10.27 -13.02
C CYS A 80 3.00 -10.60 -14.43
N VAL A 81 2.06 -11.00 -15.30
CA VAL A 81 2.28 -11.11 -16.74
C VAL A 81 2.87 -9.80 -17.20
N SER A 82 4.16 -9.83 -17.47
CA SER A 82 4.90 -8.65 -17.84
C SER A 82 4.37 -8.20 -19.18
N THR A 83 3.65 -7.08 -19.21
CA THR A 83 3.80 -6.16 -20.33
C THR A 83 5.23 -5.62 -20.24
N HIS A 84 6.22 -6.45 -20.56
CA HIS A 84 7.49 -5.97 -21.04
C HIS A 84 7.22 -5.34 -22.40
N SER A 85 6.62 -4.15 -22.42
CA SER A 85 6.96 -3.21 -23.48
C SER A 85 8.44 -2.92 -23.28
N ALA A 86 9.25 -3.67 -24.02
CA ALA A 86 10.66 -3.61 -24.43
C ALA A 86 11.61 -2.46 -23.99
N LEU A 87 11.24 -1.53 -23.13
CA LEU A 87 12.02 -0.35 -22.75
C LEU A 87 12.51 -0.37 -21.30
N GLN A 88 11.98 -1.25 -20.44
CA GLN A 88 12.42 -1.33 -19.04
C GLN A 88 13.56 -2.32 -18.79
N GLN A 89 13.92 -3.12 -19.80
CA GLN A 89 15.18 -3.89 -19.79
C GLN A 89 16.43 -2.98 -19.89
N LEU A 90 16.27 -1.67 -20.09
CA LEU A 90 17.39 -0.73 -20.13
C LEU A 90 17.69 -0.07 -18.78
N PHE A 91 16.92 -0.32 -17.71
CA PHE A 91 17.09 0.36 -16.41
C PHE A 91 17.43 -0.54 -15.21
N PHE A 92 17.32 -1.87 -15.31
CA PHE A 92 17.58 -2.76 -14.17
C PHE A 92 19.04 -3.22 -14.01
N ASP A 93 19.91 -2.94 -14.99
CA ASP A 93 21.35 -3.29 -14.94
C ASP A 93 22.25 -2.15 -14.42
N ALA A 94 21.67 -1.10 -13.82
CA ALA A 94 22.42 -0.01 -13.21
C ALA A 94 22.01 0.24 -11.76
N ALA A 95 22.01 -0.81 -10.93
CA ALA A 95 22.12 -0.62 -9.49
C ALA A 95 23.61 -0.83 -9.09
N PRO A 96 24.39 0.24 -8.83
CA PRO A 96 25.62 0.07 -8.09
C PRO A 96 25.23 -0.26 -6.64
N ALA A 97 25.86 -1.29 -6.07
CA ALA A 97 25.75 -1.57 -4.65
C ALA A 97 26.28 -0.37 -3.85
N SER A 98 25.39 0.48 -3.35
CA SER A 98 25.72 1.48 -2.33
C SER A 98 24.68 1.43 -1.22
N SER A 99 25.16 1.23 0.00
CA SER A 99 24.44 1.09 1.25
C SER A 99 23.41 2.20 1.51
N GLU A 100 22.11 1.86 1.57
CA GLU A 100 21.06 2.75 2.08
C GLU A 100 20.96 2.66 3.61
N HIS A 101 21.97 3.19 4.30
CA HIS A 101 21.90 3.51 5.74
C HIS A 101 21.52 4.98 6.00
N ASP A 102 21.07 5.74 4.98
CA ASP A 102 20.90 7.19 5.12
C ASP A 102 19.67 7.78 4.38
N ARG A 103 18.47 7.23 4.62
CA ARG A 103 17.20 7.83 4.13
C ARG A 103 16.06 7.88 5.14
N LEU A 104 16.32 7.63 6.42
CA LEU A 104 15.30 7.74 7.47
C LEU A 104 15.23 9.11 8.17
N GLN A 105 16.06 10.09 7.80
CA GLN A 105 15.99 11.44 8.40
C GLN A 105 15.10 12.43 7.62
N GLY A 106 14.47 12.02 6.52
CA GLY A 106 13.74 12.92 5.63
C GLY A 106 12.21 12.93 5.71
N ILE A 107 11.57 11.93 6.34
CA ILE A 107 10.11 11.72 6.20
C ILE A 107 9.32 12.10 7.46
N PHE A 108 9.97 12.22 8.63
CA PHE A 108 9.33 12.71 9.85
C PHE A 108 9.67 14.17 10.14
N LYS A 109 9.42 15.07 9.17
CA LYS A 109 9.25 16.48 9.50
C LYS A 109 7.77 16.68 9.83
N PHE A 110 7.37 16.28 11.04
CA PHE A 110 6.13 16.80 11.61
C PHE A 110 6.32 18.32 11.72
N GLU A 111 5.58 19.06 10.91
CA GLU A 111 5.40 20.50 11.07
C GLU A 111 5.00 20.77 12.52
N HIS A 112 5.95 21.31 13.28
CA HIS A 112 5.68 21.91 14.58
C HIS A 112 4.86 23.17 14.30
N LEU A 113 3.54 23.04 14.39
CA LEU A 113 2.66 24.18 14.54
C LEU A 113 3.08 24.92 15.82
N ASN A 114 3.46 26.16 15.58
CA ASN A 114 3.91 27.16 16.51
C ASN A 114 2.85 27.43 17.60
N GLU A 115 3.21 27.28 18.87
CA GLU A 115 2.45 27.87 20.00
C GLU A 115 3.46 28.31 21.06
N GLU A 116 3.93 29.56 20.92
CA GLU A 116 4.71 30.23 21.94
C GLU A 116 3.85 30.42 23.19
N ARG A 117 4.22 29.72 24.28
CA ARG A 117 3.78 30.06 25.63
C ARG A 117 5.02 30.25 26.50
N GLN A 118 5.47 31.50 26.61
CA GLN A 118 6.44 31.92 27.64
C GLN A 118 5.77 31.97 29.02
N PRO A 119 6.46 31.52 30.08
CA PRO A 119 6.15 31.89 31.46
C PRO A 119 7.12 32.98 31.96
N HIS A 120 6.58 34.08 32.50
CA HIS A 120 7.21 34.94 33.50
C HIS A 120 6.14 35.49 34.44
#